data_AF-A0A3N5TXM2-F1
#
_entry.id   AF-A0A3N5TXM2-F1
#
_cell.length_a   1.000
_cell.length_b   1.000
_cell.length_c   1.000
_cell.angle_alpha   90.00
_cell.angle_beta   90.00
_cell.angle_gamma   90.00
#
_symmetry.space_group_name_H-M   'P 1'
#
loop_
_entity.id
_entity.type
_entity.pdbx_description
1 polymer ?
#
loop_
_entity_poly.entity_id
_entity_poly.type
_entity_poly.pdbx_seq_one_letter_code
_entity_poly.pdbx_strand_id
1 'polypeptide(L)' 'MPSVQGLSKAQANYRKAENPKFSCGECKFMFPRLSIGGCRYVRGVIHNSDICDEFKPRRSQP' A
#
# COMPACT_ATOMS: atom_id res chain seq x y z
N MET A 1 -5.84 -20.26 -1.20
CA MET A 1 -6.43 -19.16 -1.98
C MET A 1 -6.39 -17.92 -1.10
N PRO A 2 -5.74 -16.79 -1.45
CA PRO A 2 -5.79 -15.62 -0.58
C PRO A 2 -7.22 -15.06 -0.59
N SER A 3 -7.93 -15.19 0.53
CA SER A 3 -9.38 -14.95 0.68
C SER A 3 -9.81 -13.48 0.66
N VAL A 4 -8.96 -12.55 0.23
CA VAL A 4 -9.19 -11.11 0.40
C VAL A 4 -9.03 -10.39 -0.95
N GLN A 5 -10.10 -10.37 -1.75
CA GLN A 5 -10.15 -9.57 -2.97
C GLN A 5 -10.48 -8.11 -2.64
N GLY A 6 -9.46 -7.33 -2.29
CA GLY A 6 -9.52 -5.87 -2.20
C GLY A 6 -10.17 -5.35 -0.91
N LEU A 7 -9.35 -5.13 0.12
CA LEU A 7 -9.73 -4.44 1.36
C LEU A 7 -10.20 -3.02 1.06
N SER A 8 -11.17 -2.53 1.83
CA SER A 8 -11.43 -1.09 1.90
C SER A 8 -10.32 -0.38 2.69
N LYS A 9 -10.19 0.94 2.51
CA LYS A 9 -9.23 1.76 3.26
C LYS A 9 -9.37 1.62 4.77
N ALA A 10 -10.60 1.55 5.27
CA ALA A 10 -10.88 1.36 6.70
C ALA A 10 -10.38 -0.01 7.18
N GLN A 11 -10.66 -1.09 6.44
CA GLN A 11 -10.21 -2.43 6.81
C GLN A 11 -8.69 -2.60 6.75
N ALA A 12 -8.03 -1.89 5.83
CA ALA A 12 -6.57 -1.91 5.71
C ALA A 12 -5.86 -0.94 6.67
N ASN A 13 -6.61 -0.21 7.51
CA ASN A 13 -6.08 0.85 8.37
C ASN A 13 -5.20 1.85 7.59
N TYR A 14 -5.72 2.27 6.43
CA TYR A 14 -5.02 3.13 5.49
C TYR A 14 -4.88 4.54 6.07
N ARG A 15 -3.64 5.02 6.20
CA ARG A 15 -3.28 6.27 6.88
C ARG A 15 -2.04 6.90 6.26
N LYS A 16 -1.76 8.16 6.60
CA LYS A 16 -0.52 8.83 6.17
C LYS A 16 0.70 8.15 6.80
N ALA A 17 1.74 7.88 6.02
CA ALA A 17 2.96 7.30 6.55
C ALA A 17 3.71 8.32 7.42
N GLU A 18 4.10 7.91 8.63
CA GLU A 18 4.97 8.70 9.51
C GLU A 18 6.41 8.68 9.00
N ASN A 19 6.83 7.56 8.40
CA ASN A 19 8.14 7.39 7.82
C ASN A 19 8.03 7.11 6.32
N PRO A 20 8.61 7.94 5.44
CA PRO A 20 8.51 7.76 3.99
C PRO A 20 9.14 6.45 3.49
N LYS A 21 10.05 5.83 4.25
CA LYS A 21 10.61 4.48 3.95
C LYS A 21 9.57 3.36 4.09
N PHE A 22 8.52 3.59 4.89
CA PHE A 22 7.42 2.68 5.12
C PHE A 22 6.15 3.32 4.55
N SER A 23 6.07 3.35 3.22
CA SER A 23 4.97 3.98 2.50
C SER A 23 4.55 3.16 1.28
N CYS A 24 3.37 3.43 0.73
CA CYS A 24 2.83 2.75 -0.44
C CYS A 24 3.79 2.85 -1.64
N GLY A 25 4.57 3.93 -1.76
CA GLY A 25 5.61 4.08 -2.78
C GLY A 25 6.67 2.97 -2.74
N GLU A 26 7.02 2.51 -1.53
CA GLU A 26 7.97 1.42 -1.27
C GLU A 26 7.30 0.04 -1.20
N CYS A 27 5.98 -0.01 -1.33
CA CYS A 27 5.20 -1.23 -1.23
C CYS A 27 5.19 -2.03 -2.54
N LYS A 28 5.32 -3.36 -2.45
CA LYS A 28 5.25 -4.25 -3.61
C LYS A 28 3.87 -4.29 -4.30
N PHE A 29 2.83 -3.86 -3.61
CA PHE A 29 1.45 -3.92 -4.09
C PHE A 29 0.98 -2.66 -4.83
N MET A 30 1.73 -1.55 -4.75
CA MET A 30 1.37 -0.30 -5.41
C MET A 30 1.61 -0.36 -6.92
N PHE A 31 0.64 0.12 -7.70
CA PHE A 31 0.69 0.20 -9.15
C PHE A 31 -0.29 1.26 -9.70
N PRO A 32 0.10 2.16 -10.62
CA PRO A 32 1.48 2.47 -11.05
C PRO A 32 2.27 3.20 -9.96
N ARG A 33 3.60 3.29 -10.11
CA ARG A 33 4.52 3.94 -9.16
C ARG A 33 4.58 5.46 -9.38
N LEU A 34 3.46 6.12 -9.19
CA LEU A 34 3.36 7.58 -9.25
C LEU A 34 3.01 8.13 -7.86
N SER A 35 2.98 9.45 -7.70
CA SER A 35 2.53 10.09 -6.46
C SER A 35 1.12 9.67 -6.05
N ILE A 36 0.30 9.32 -7.04
CA ILE A 36 -1.05 8.81 -6.89
C ILE A 36 -1.22 7.60 -7.83
N GLY A 37 -1.71 6.49 -7.31
CA GLY A 37 -1.91 5.25 -8.06
C GLY A 37 -2.97 4.36 -7.43
N GLY A 38 -2.90 3.06 -7.72
CA GLY A 38 -3.75 2.04 -7.11
C GLY A 38 -2.93 1.03 -6.30
N CYS A 39 -3.63 0.14 -5.60
CA CYS A 39 -3.05 -1.00 -4.88
C CYS A 39 -3.75 -2.28 -5.31
N ARG A 40 -3.00 -3.38 -5.42
CA ARG A 40 -3.57 -4.70 -5.71
C ARG A 40 -4.37 -5.31 -4.56
N TYR A 41 -4.20 -4.78 -3.33
CA TYR A 41 -4.84 -5.27 -2.10
C TYR A 41 -5.85 -4.30 -1.50
N VAL A 42 -5.72 -2.99 -1.73
CA VAL A 42 -6.59 -1.96 -1.16
C VAL A 42 -7.34 -1.24 -2.27
N ARG A 43 -8.66 -1.14 -2.15
CA ARG A 43 -9.52 -0.45 -3.11
C ARG A 43 -9.42 1.07 -2.97
N GLY A 44 -9.58 1.78 -4.09
CA GLY A 44 -9.59 3.23 -4.16
C GLY A 44 -8.24 3.84 -4.57
N VAL A 45 -8.19 5.17 -4.53
CA VAL A 45 -7.00 5.96 -4.88
C VAL A 45 -5.97 5.88 -3.75
N ILE A 46 -4.72 5.58 -4.10
CA ILE A 46 -3.61 5.37 -3.18
C ILE A 46 -2.55 6.43 -3.41
N HIS A 47 -2.14 7.12 -2.35
CA HIS A 47 -1.02 8.05 -2.38
C HIS A 47 0.26 7.33 -2.01
N ASN A 48 1.36 7.65 -2.68
CA ASN A 48 2.65 7.02 -2.41
C ASN A 48 3.16 7.29 -0.97
N SER A 49 2.74 8.40 -0.36
CA SER A 49 3.12 8.84 0.99
C SER A 49 2.26 8.25 2.11
N ASP A 50 1.29 7.41 1.78
CA ASP A 50 0.43 6.75 2.75
C ASP A 50 0.93 5.34 3.04
N ILE A 51 0.33 4.65 4.01
CA ILE A 51 0.63 3.27 4.39
C ILE A 51 -0.65 2.56 4.85
N CYS A 52 -0.65 1.23 4.79
CA CYS A 52 -1.70 0.37 5.33
C CYS A 52 -1.06 -0.81 6.05
N ASP A 53 -1.84 -1.55 6.85
CA ASP A 53 -1.32 -2.68 7.63
C ASP A 53 -0.88 -3.86 6.73
N GLU A 54 -1.34 -3.91 5.47
CA GLU A 54 -0.88 -4.86 4.45
C GLU A 54 0.43 -4.45 3.77
N PHE A 55 1.12 -3.41 4.27
CA PHE A 55 2.40 -2.97 3.72
C PHE A 55 3.41 -4.11 3.68
N LYS A 56 3.91 -4.40 2.48
CA LYS A 56 5.03 -5.31 2.25
C LYS A 56 6.09 -4.61 1.42
N PRO A 57 7.33 -4.51 1.90
CA PRO A 57 8.41 -3.82 1.17
C PRO A 57 8.68 -4.53 -0.15
N ARG A 58 9.04 -3.75 -1.18
CA ARG A 58 9.28 -4.26 -2.54
C ARG A 58 10.65 -4.90 -2.71
N ARG A 59 11.67 -4.39 -2.02
CA ARG A 59 12.96 -5.07 -1.90
C ARG A 59 12.91 -5.88 -0.62
N SER A 60 13.10 -7.19 -0.76
CA SER A 60 13.62 -8.02 0.33
C SER A 60 14.89 -7.33 0.80
N GLN A 61 14.83 -6.65 1.94
CA GLN A 61 16.06 -6.36 2.65
C GLN A 61 16.57 -7.74 3.11
N PRO A 62 17.80 -8.15 2.75
CA PRO A 62 18.38 -9.38 3.29
C PRO A 62 18.44 -9.34 4.81
#